data_AF-A0A0P4R823-F1
#
_entry.id   AF-A0A0P4R823-F1
#
_cell.length_a   1.000
_cell.length_b   1.000
_cell.length_c   1.000
_cell.angle_alpha   90.00
_cell.angle_beta   90.00
_cell.angle_gamma   90.00
#
_symmetry.space_group_name_H-M   'P 1'
#
loop_
_entity.id
_entity.type
_entity.pdbx_description
1 polymer ?
#
loop_
_entity_poly.entity_id
_entity_poly.type
_entity_poly.pdbx_seq_one_letter_code
_entity_poly.pdbx_strand_id
1 'polypeptide(L)'
;MWLAGVRHVALDQHCLRSFGQPERPRVDVRRRHQTVELPPNNPPLAWYLCALPNPWNWSQNAHLAFEGAPGEEWEGPALVPGLHVRLGNARPITGWGEHSIPAEEPRRNSVRFRTCRNYQFAWWLRTERDAPDAPPEYVRPQKPEEGEQMSLI
;
A
#
# COMPACT_ATOMS: atom_id res chain seq x y z
N MET A 1 -10.21 -1.16 -5.92
CA MET A 1 -9.51 -2.13 -5.05
C MET A 1 -8.20 -2.54 -5.71
N TRP A 2 -7.16 -2.75 -4.93
CA TRP A 2 -5.87 -3.29 -5.39
C TRP A 2 -5.18 -4.06 -4.27
N LEU A 3 -4.29 -4.97 -4.64
CA LEU A 3 -3.43 -5.76 -3.75
C LEU A 3 -1.97 -5.49 -4.08
N ALA A 4 -1.13 -5.36 -3.06
CA ALA A 4 0.29 -5.07 -3.19
C ALA A 4 1.13 -6.06 -2.36
N GLY A 5 2.12 -6.70 -2.97
CA GLY A 5 3.18 -7.43 -2.27
C GLY A 5 4.36 -6.50 -2.01
N VAL A 6 4.64 -6.22 -0.74
CA VAL A 6 5.60 -5.19 -0.33
C VAL A 6 6.93 -5.82 0.04
N ARG A 7 8.00 -5.39 -0.63
CA ARG A 7 9.40 -5.81 -0.35
C ARG A 7 10.28 -4.69 0.14
N HIS A 8 9.94 -3.47 -0.26
CA HIS A 8 10.68 -2.26 0.02
C HIS A 8 9.71 -1.17 0.43
N VAL A 9 10.25 -0.10 1.01
CA VAL A 9 9.48 1.10 1.34
C VAL A 9 10.15 2.34 0.74
N ALA A 10 9.35 3.32 0.36
CA ALA A 10 9.82 4.63 -0.09
C ALA A 10 9.18 5.68 0.82
N LEU A 11 9.86 6.00 1.94
CA LEU A 11 9.29 6.83 3.02
C LEU A 11 9.30 8.34 2.71
N ASP A 12 9.81 8.72 1.55
CA ASP A 12 9.63 10.03 0.94
C ASP A 12 8.31 10.14 0.14
N GLN A 13 7.67 9.01 -0.16
CA GLN A 13 6.40 8.89 -0.88
C GLN A 13 5.23 8.52 0.05
N HIS A 14 4.00 8.68 -0.45
CA HIS A 14 2.76 8.28 0.25
C HIS A 14 1.82 7.51 -0.71
N CYS A 15 0.68 7.05 -0.20
CA CYS A 15 -0.24 6.16 -0.90
C CYS A 15 0.48 4.89 -1.40
N LEU A 16 0.11 4.33 -2.55
CA LEU A 16 0.72 3.11 -3.08
C LEU A 16 2.24 3.26 -3.28
N ARG A 17 2.72 4.47 -3.56
CA ARG A 17 4.14 4.74 -3.79
C ARG A 17 5.01 4.54 -2.55
N SER A 18 4.44 4.59 -1.34
CA SER A 18 5.22 4.30 -0.12
C SER A 18 5.72 2.85 -0.05
N PHE A 19 5.21 1.96 -0.90
CA PHE A 19 5.67 0.58 -1.06
C PHE A 19 6.72 0.41 -2.17
N GLY A 20 7.27 1.52 -2.69
CA GLY A 20 8.29 1.51 -3.74
C GLY A 20 7.78 0.89 -5.05
N GLN A 21 8.29 -0.29 -5.38
CA GLN A 21 7.87 -1.10 -6.53
C GLN A 21 7.19 -2.38 -6.05
N PRO A 22 5.95 -2.30 -5.52
CA PRO A 22 5.28 -3.48 -5.00
C PRO A 22 4.89 -4.43 -6.13
N GLU A 23 4.83 -5.72 -5.81
CA GLU A 23 4.16 -6.70 -6.66
C GLU A 23 2.67 -6.38 -6.72
N ARG A 24 2.04 -6.51 -7.89
CA ARG A 24 0.63 -6.13 -8.08
C ARG A 24 -0.16 -7.25 -8.74
N PRO A 25 -0.53 -8.30 -7.98
CA PRO A 25 -1.46 -9.30 -8.47
C PRO A 25 -2.74 -8.64 -8.98
N ARG A 26 -3.28 -9.19 -10.07
CA ARG A 26 -4.49 -8.65 -10.68
C ARG A 26 -5.70 -8.94 -9.78
N VAL A 27 -6.37 -7.88 -9.36
CA VAL A 27 -7.66 -7.94 -8.66
C VAL A 27 -8.73 -7.39 -9.59
N ASP A 28 -9.82 -8.13 -9.80
CA ASP A 28 -10.94 -7.70 -10.61
C ASP A 28 -11.91 -6.87 -9.76
N VAL A 29 -11.85 -5.55 -9.92
CA VAL A 29 -12.69 -4.61 -9.16
C VAL A 29 -14.19 -4.71 -9.47
N ARG A 30 -14.58 -5.43 -10.53
CA ARG A 30 -15.99 -5.61 -10.92
C ARG A 30 -16.59 -6.87 -10.31
N ARG A 31 -15.77 -7.80 -9.81
CA ARG A 31 -16.23 -9.04 -9.19
C ARG A 31 -16.55 -8.83 -7.71
N ARG A 32 -17.73 -9.28 -7.30
CA ARG A 32 -18.18 -9.29 -5.89
C ARG A 32 -17.41 -10.32 -5.05
N HIS A 33 -17.11 -11.48 -5.63
CA HIS A 33 -16.32 -12.54 -5.00
C HIS A 33 -15.19 -12.96 -5.94
N GLN A 34 -13.99 -13.11 -5.38
CA GLN A 34 -12.84 -13.59 -6.13
C GLN A 34 -11.81 -14.21 -5.19
N THR A 35 -11.12 -15.23 -5.69
CA THR A 35 -9.94 -15.82 -5.06
C THR A 35 -8.71 -15.32 -5.82
N VAL A 36 -7.69 -14.90 -5.09
CA VAL A 36 -6.40 -14.49 -5.64
C VAL A 36 -5.34 -15.40 -5.05
N GLU A 37 -4.75 -16.24 -5.90
CA GLU A 37 -3.60 -17.06 -5.51
C GLU A 37 -2.34 -16.21 -5.50
N LEU A 38 -1.59 -16.28 -4.40
CA LEU A 38 -0.37 -15.50 -4.20
C LEU A 38 0.86 -16.39 -4.44
N PRO A 39 1.95 -15.85 -5.00
CA PRO A 39 3.16 -16.64 -5.25
C PRO A 39 3.72 -17.24 -3.95
N PRO A 40 3.94 -18.57 -3.88
CA PRO A 40 4.47 -19.21 -2.67
C PRO A 40 5.99 -19.07 -2.55
N ASN A 41 6.69 -18.90 -3.67
CA ASN A 41 8.14 -18.86 -3.72
C ASN A 41 8.63 -17.42 -3.60
N ASN A 42 9.59 -17.19 -2.70
CA ASN A 42 10.12 -15.86 -2.39
C ASN A 42 8.98 -14.87 -2.05
N PRO A 43 8.23 -15.06 -0.94
CA PRO A 43 7.13 -14.16 -0.61
C PRO A 43 7.62 -12.74 -0.30
N PRO A 44 6.79 -11.71 -0.52
CA PRO A 44 7.07 -10.36 -0.02
C PRO A 44 7.10 -10.33 1.52
N LEU A 45 7.60 -9.24 2.11
CA LEU A 45 7.59 -9.03 3.57
C LEU A 45 6.16 -9.02 4.12
N ALA A 46 5.25 -8.42 3.35
CA ALA A 46 3.83 -8.37 3.65
C ALA A 46 3.01 -8.18 2.38
N TRP A 47 1.74 -8.53 2.48
CA TRP A 47 0.72 -8.16 1.51
C TRP A 47 -0.16 -7.05 2.07
N TYR A 48 -0.62 -6.16 1.20
CA TYR A 48 -1.47 -5.04 1.55
C TYR A 48 -2.62 -4.88 0.57
N LEU A 49 -3.83 -5.06 1.07
CA LEU A 49 -5.08 -4.89 0.35
C LEU A 49 -5.70 -3.54 0.68
N CYS A 50 -6.12 -2.82 -0.35
CA CYS A 50 -6.75 -1.50 -0.22
C CYS A 50 -7.95 -1.39 -1.16
N ALA A 51 -9.10 -0.99 -0.61
CA ALA A 51 -10.32 -0.81 -1.37
C ALA A 51 -11.00 0.51 -1.00
N LEU A 52 -10.88 1.48 -1.89
CA LEU A 52 -11.68 2.69 -1.85
C LEU A 52 -13.07 2.42 -2.45
N PRO A 53 -14.16 2.76 -1.75
CA PRO A 53 -15.50 2.70 -2.31
C PRO A 53 -15.71 3.76 -3.39
N ASN A 54 -16.70 3.53 -4.25
CA ASN A 54 -17.18 4.49 -5.24
C ASN A 54 -18.65 4.85 -4.92
N PRO A 55 -19.01 6.12 -4.67
CA PRO A 55 -18.15 7.33 -4.70
C PRO A 55 -17.07 7.33 -3.61
N TRP A 56 -16.00 8.11 -3.84
CA TRP A 56 -14.84 8.18 -2.95
C TRP A 56 -15.24 8.60 -1.54
N ASN A 57 -15.07 7.70 -0.58
CA ASN A 57 -15.20 7.99 0.84
C ASN A 57 -13.98 7.46 1.60
N TRP A 58 -13.12 8.37 2.04
CA TRP A 58 -11.89 8.04 2.75
C TRP A 58 -12.11 7.33 4.09
N SER A 59 -13.21 7.63 4.79
CA SER A 59 -13.54 6.98 6.07
C SER A 59 -14.03 5.53 5.90
N GLN A 60 -14.33 5.12 4.67
CA GLN A 60 -14.76 3.78 4.29
C GLN A 60 -13.70 3.03 3.48
N ASN A 61 -12.47 3.54 3.42
CA ASN A 61 -11.39 2.89 2.70
C ASN A 61 -10.93 1.64 3.45
N ALA A 62 -11.23 0.46 2.91
CA ALA A 62 -10.86 -0.80 3.52
C ALA A 62 -9.35 -1.03 3.36
N HIS A 63 -8.68 -1.33 4.47
CA HIS A 63 -7.26 -1.65 4.51
C HIS A 63 -7.04 -2.96 5.24
N LEU A 64 -6.23 -3.84 4.67
CA LEU A 64 -5.82 -5.08 5.33
C LEU A 64 -4.36 -5.36 4.98
N ALA A 65 -3.50 -5.36 6.00
CA ALA A 65 -2.15 -5.88 5.91
C ALA A 65 -2.13 -7.33 6.40
N PHE A 66 -1.35 -8.20 5.78
CA PHE A 66 -1.22 -9.60 6.18
C PHE A 66 0.14 -10.18 5.77
N GLU A 67 0.57 -11.23 6.45
CA GLU A 67 1.81 -11.97 6.15
C GLU A 67 1.51 -13.45 5.94
N GLY A 68 2.42 -14.15 5.27
CA GLY A 68 2.36 -15.61 5.14
C GLY A 68 2.52 -16.26 6.51
N ALA A 69 1.63 -17.21 6.81
CA ALA A 69 1.61 -17.97 8.05
C ALA A 69 1.06 -19.38 7.73
N PRO A 70 1.92 -20.33 7.32
CA PRO A 70 1.51 -21.66 6.90
C PRO A 70 0.64 -22.36 7.95
N GLY A 71 -0.51 -22.89 7.52
CA GLY A 71 -1.48 -23.56 8.41
C GLY A 71 -2.40 -22.62 9.19
N GLU A 72 -2.21 -21.29 9.13
CA GLU A 72 -3.15 -20.34 9.70
C GLU A 72 -4.27 -20.00 8.71
N GLU A 73 -5.48 -19.92 9.24
CA GLU A 73 -6.68 -19.50 8.52
C GLU A 73 -7.28 -18.29 9.25
N TRP A 74 -7.69 -17.28 8.50
CA TRP A 74 -8.35 -16.11 9.06
C TRP A 74 -9.52 -15.67 8.18
N GLU A 75 -10.60 -15.26 8.81
CA GLU A 75 -11.79 -14.74 8.14
C GLU A 75 -12.34 -13.54 8.91
N GLY A 76 -12.62 -12.46 8.21
CA GLY A 76 -13.19 -11.28 8.84
C GLY A 76 -13.22 -10.05 7.93
N PRO A 77 -13.73 -8.92 8.45
CA PRO A 77 -13.66 -7.65 7.75
C PRO A 77 -12.20 -7.15 7.69
N ALA A 78 -11.84 -6.47 6.62
CA ALA A 78 -10.67 -5.58 6.61
C ALA A 78 -10.81 -4.51 7.72
N LEU A 79 -9.73 -3.79 8.06
CA LEU A 79 -9.71 -2.82 9.18
C LEU A 79 -10.80 -1.75 9.09
N VAL A 80 -11.32 -1.48 7.89
CA VAL A 80 -12.55 -0.68 7.72
C VAL A 80 -13.64 -1.57 7.12
N PRO A 81 -14.86 -1.59 7.71
CA PRO A 81 -15.98 -2.38 7.23
C PRO A 81 -16.33 -2.08 5.77
N GLY A 82 -16.67 -3.11 5.00
CA GLY A 82 -17.05 -3.00 3.58
C GLY A 82 -16.41 -4.03 2.67
N LEU A 83 -15.37 -4.72 3.15
CA LEU A 83 -14.74 -5.84 2.46
C LEU A 83 -14.52 -6.99 3.43
N HIS A 84 -15.16 -8.13 3.15
CA HIS A 84 -14.94 -9.38 3.86
C HIS A 84 -13.84 -10.17 3.17
N VAL A 85 -12.88 -10.67 3.93
CA VAL A 85 -11.69 -11.35 3.39
C VAL A 85 -11.50 -12.67 4.12
N ARG A 86 -11.13 -13.70 3.36
CA ARG A 86 -10.64 -14.98 3.86
C ARG A 86 -9.19 -15.13 3.45
N LEU A 87 -8.33 -15.45 4.41
CA LEU A 87 -6.90 -15.68 4.24
C LEU A 87 -6.63 -17.13 4.59
N GLY A 88 -6.01 -17.88 3.66
CA GLY A 88 -5.51 -19.22 3.91
C GLY A 88 -3.98 -19.23 3.83
N ASN A 89 -3.34 -19.96 4.75
CA ASN A 89 -1.89 -19.91 5.00
C ASN A 89 -1.35 -18.49 5.25
N ALA A 90 -2.17 -17.63 5.85
CA ALA A 90 -1.84 -16.24 6.09
C ALA A 90 -2.64 -15.68 7.26
N ARG A 91 -2.09 -14.63 7.89
CA ARG A 91 -2.71 -13.97 9.04
C ARG A 91 -2.62 -12.45 8.93
N PRO A 92 -3.58 -11.70 9.48
CA PRO A 92 -3.55 -10.25 9.47
C PRO A 92 -2.39 -9.70 10.30
N ILE A 93 -1.79 -8.61 9.81
CA ILE A 93 -0.87 -7.77 10.58
C ILE A 93 -1.68 -6.65 11.22
N THR A 94 -1.64 -6.57 12.54
CA THR A 94 -2.33 -5.57 13.36
C THR A 94 -1.33 -4.65 14.07
N GLY A 95 -1.81 -3.69 14.87
CA GLY A 95 -0.94 -2.82 15.67
C GLY A 95 -0.26 -1.67 14.91
N TRP A 96 -0.62 -1.42 13.66
CA TRP A 96 -0.07 -0.31 12.85
C TRP A 96 -1.08 0.83 12.67
N GLY A 97 -0.55 2.07 12.59
CA GLY A 97 -1.37 3.26 12.47
C GLY A 97 -0.56 4.55 12.46
N GLU A 98 -1.19 5.67 12.80
CA GLU A 98 -0.50 6.97 12.86
C GLU A 98 0.68 6.95 13.84
N HIS A 99 0.55 6.18 14.92
CA HIS A 99 1.62 5.97 15.91
C HIS A 99 2.85 5.24 15.35
N SER A 100 2.73 4.59 14.19
CA SER A 100 3.87 3.99 13.50
C SER A 100 4.81 5.02 12.88
N ILE A 101 4.35 6.27 12.66
CA ILE A 101 5.18 7.34 12.10
C ILE A 101 6.03 7.97 13.22
N PRO A 102 7.38 7.91 13.15
CA PRO A 102 8.27 8.46 14.17
C PRO A 102 8.03 9.96 14.41
N ALA A 103 8.15 10.40 15.67
CA ALA A 103 7.82 11.77 16.06
C ALA A 103 8.66 12.83 15.31
N GLU A 104 9.88 12.45 14.96
CA GLU A 104 10.89 13.23 14.26
C GLU A 104 10.73 13.23 12.72
N GLU A 105 9.87 12.37 12.14
CA GLU A 105 9.65 12.36 10.69
C GLU A 105 9.01 13.69 10.25
N PRO A 106 9.68 14.51 9.41
CA PRO A 106 9.19 15.84 9.07
C PRO A 106 7.78 15.83 8.47
N ARG A 107 7.45 14.78 7.70
CA ARG A 107 6.13 14.64 7.06
C ARG A 107 5.03 14.20 8.01
N ARG A 108 5.32 13.84 9.27
CA ARG A 108 4.32 13.51 10.30
C ARG A 108 3.35 14.66 10.55
N ASN A 109 3.79 15.91 10.39
CA ASN A 109 2.94 17.09 10.56
C ASN A 109 2.09 17.40 9.32
N SER A 110 2.42 16.80 8.17
CA SER A 110 1.60 16.93 6.96
C SER A 110 0.41 15.98 7.05
N VAL A 111 -0.81 16.54 7.07
CA VAL A 111 -2.07 15.77 7.11
C VAL A 111 -2.08 14.67 6.03
N ARG A 112 -1.64 14.99 4.81
CA ARG A 112 -1.57 14.06 3.68
C ARG A 112 -0.76 12.80 3.99
N PHE A 113 0.35 12.93 4.70
CA PHE A 113 1.22 11.80 5.05
C PHE A 113 0.73 11.14 6.34
N ARG A 114 0.44 11.96 7.36
CA ARG A 114 -0.06 11.52 8.66
C ARG A 114 -1.26 10.61 8.56
N THR A 115 -2.26 10.93 7.73
CA THR A 115 -3.50 10.14 7.60
C THR A 115 -3.42 9.05 6.53
N CYS A 116 -2.29 8.93 5.82
CA CYS A 116 -2.15 7.93 4.78
C CYS A 116 -1.89 6.54 5.39
N ARG A 117 -2.89 5.65 5.35
CA ARG A 117 -2.77 4.28 5.89
C ARG A 117 -1.65 3.47 5.23
N ASN A 118 -1.36 3.68 3.95
CA ASN A 118 -0.22 3.05 3.28
C ASN A 118 1.12 3.54 3.87
N TYR A 119 1.22 4.84 4.14
CA TYR A 119 2.42 5.45 4.70
C TYR A 119 2.65 5.00 6.15
N GLN A 120 1.58 4.99 6.94
CA GLN A 120 1.57 4.44 8.30
C GLN A 120 2.06 2.98 8.31
N PHE A 121 1.57 2.15 7.38
CA PHE A 121 2.00 0.76 7.28
C PHE A 121 3.44 0.63 6.75
N ALA A 122 3.88 1.48 5.82
CA ALA A 122 5.27 1.48 5.35
C ALA A 122 6.26 1.81 6.48
N TRP A 123 5.91 2.75 7.35
CA TRP A 123 6.69 3.01 8.57
C TRP A 123 6.69 1.82 9.53
N TRP A 124 5.55 1.18 9.74
CA TRP A 124 5.49 -0.06 10.54
C TRP A 124 6.41 -1.15 9.96
N LEU A 125 6.40 -1.35 8.63
CA LEU A 125 7.29 -2.29 7.96
C LEU A 125 8.77 -1.94 8.15
N ARG A 126 9.13 -0.66 8.08
CA ARG A 126 10.50 -0.20 8.37
C ARG A 126 10.91 -0.58 9.79
N THR A 127 10.08 -0.28 10.78
CA THR A 127 10.44 -0.46 12.19
C THR A 127 10.38 -1.92 12.65
N GLU A 128 9.36 -2.67 12.24
CA GLU A 128 9.04 -4.00 12.79
C GLU A 128 9.51 -5.16 11.92
N ARG A 129 9.90 -4.88 10.67
CA ARG A 129 10.32 -5.89 9.68
C ARG A 129 11.61 -5.51 8.96
N ASP A 130 12.28 -4.43 9.38
CA ASP A 130 13.50 -3.91 8.77
C ASP A 130 13.37 -3.77 7.25
N ALA A 131 12.21 -3.28 6.78
CA ALA A 131 11.93 -3.22 5.36
C ALA A 131 12.92 -2.28 4.66
N PRO A 132 13.67 -2.78 3.65
CA PRO A 132 14.71 -2.00 2.99
C PRO A 132 14.13 -0.80 2.21
N ASP A 133 14.95 0.22 2.03
CA ASP A 133 14.62 1.34 1.14
C ASP A 133 14.45 0.84 -0.29
N ALA A 134 13.43 1.35 -0.96
CA ALA A 134 13.26 1.11 -2.39
C ALA A 134 14.41 1.79 -3.15
N PRO A 135 14.91 1.18 -4.23
CA PRO A 135 15.79 1.90 -5.14
C PRO A 135 15.08 3.17 -5.65
N PRO A 136 15.81 4.27 -5.89
CA PRO A 136 15.21 5.52 -6.35
C PRO A 136 14.33 5.28 -7.59
N GLU A 137 13.10 5.81 -7.57
CA GLU A 137 12.17 5.66 -8.69
C GLU A 137 12.84 6.24 -9.94
N TYR A 138 12.92 5.46 -11.03
CA TYR A 138 13.44 5.97 -12.30
C TYR A 138 12.53 7.11 -12.78
N VAL A 139 12.99 8.34 -12.60
CA VAL A 139 12.37 9.51 -13.21
C VAL A 139 12.79 9.50 -14.67
N ARG A 140 11.87 9.15 -15.57
CA ARG A 140 12.12 9.31 -17.01
C ARG A 140 12.54 10.77 -17.25
N PRO A 141 13.67 11.03 -17.92
CA PRO A 141 14.07 12.40 -18.23
C PRO A 141 12.90 13.10 -18.91
N GLN A 142 12.48 14.25 -18.40
CA GLN A 142 11.54 15.10 -19.11
C GLN A 142 12.20 15.41 -20.46
N LYS A 143 11.51 15.11 -21.56
CA LYS A 143 11.93 15.64 -22.86
C LYS A 143 11.96 17.17 -22.70
N PRO A 144 13.01 17.87 -23.13
CA PRO A 144 12.95 19.32 -23.25
C PRO A 144 11.68 19.67 -24.02
N GLU A 145 10.87 20.57 -23.47
CA GLU A 145 9.65 21.04 -24.13
C GLU A 145 10.03 21.66 -25.47
N GLU A 146 9.82 20.93 -26.56
CA GLU A 146 9.77 21.48 -27.90
C GLU A 146 8.48 22.29 -28.01
N GLY A 147 8.58 23.62 -27.89
CA GLY A 147 7.62 24.54 -28.51
C GLY A 147 7.00 25.61 -27.62
N GLU A 148 7.77 26.60 -27.18
CA GLU A 148 7.25 27.97 -27.20
C GLU A 148 7.17 28.42 -28.66
N GLN A 149 6.01 28.24 -29.29
CA GLN A 149 5.66 28.88 -30.55
C GLN A 149 4.52 29.88 -30.28
N MET A 150 4.93 31.15 -30.18
CA MET A 150 4.26 32.36 -30.67
C MET A 150 2.74 32.51 -30.42
N SER A 151 2.38 33.47 -29.56
CA SER A 151 1.21 34.31 -29.84
C SER A 151 1.69 35.71 -30.20
N LEU A 152 1.58 36.03 -31.48
CA LEU A 152 1.62 37.39 -32.04
C LEU A 152 0.42 38.17 -31.50
N ILE A 153 0.66 39.31 -30.85
CA ILE A 153 -0.12 40.54 -31.01
C ILE A 153 0.86 41.72 -30.95
#